data_AF-A0A1E8Q245-F1
#
_entry.id   AF-A0A1E8Q245-F1
#
_cell.length_a   1.000
_cell.length_b   1.000
_cell.length_c   1.000
_cell.angle_alpha   90.00
_cell.angle_beta   90.00
_cell.angle_gamma   90.00
#
_symmetry.space_group_name_H-M   'P 1'
#
loop_
_entity.id
_entity.type
_entity.pdbx_description
1 polymer ?
#
loop_
_entity_poly.entity_id
_entity_poly.type
_entity_poly.pdbx_seq_one_letter_code
_entity_poly.pdbx_strand_id
1 'polypeptide(L)'
;MPSPQNTGFDVLPTANYISEALRDNPQADSDVRAAITESLDLLRDHVAVISGARAEGAIQIPSGWTADAANDADQKVWNLCKAYRS
;
A
#
# COMPACT_ATOMS: atom_id res chain seq x y z
N MET A 1 16.27 6.67 6.63
CA MET A 1 15.80 7.02 5.28
C MET A 1 15.23 5.73 4.70
N PRO A 2 13.94 5.65 4.31
CA PRO A 2 13.48 4.45 3.63
C PRO A 2 14.34 4.29 2.38
N SER A 3 14.88 3.09 2.18
CA SER A 3 15.65 2.78 0.98
C SER A 3 14.78 3.02 -0.25
N PRO A 4 15.33 3.53 -1.37
CA PRO A 4 14.59 3.63 -2.61
C PRO A 4 14.01 2.26 -2.96
N GLN A 5 12.70 2.19 -3.17
CA GLN A 5 12.01 0.99 -3.61
C GLN A 5 12.26 0.85 -5.13
N ASN A 6 13.25 0.06 -5.51
CA ASN A 6 13.69 -0.03 -6.91
C ASN A 6 13.08 -1.24 -7.62
N THR A 7 12.63 -2.24 -6.88
CA THR A 7 12.07 -3.48 -7.40
C THR A 7 10.79 -3.85 -6.66
N GLY A 8 9.91 -4.62 -7.32
CA GLY A 8 8.72 -5.17 -6.67
C GLY A 8 9.04 -6.01 -5.42
N PHE A 9 10.22 -6.65 -5.39
CA PHE A 9 10.67 -7.44 -4.24
C PHE A 9 11.03 -6.60 -3.01
N ASP A 10 11.33 -5.31 -3.17
CA ASP A 10 11.53 -4.39 -2.05
C ASP A 10 10.21 -4.05 -1.34
N VAL A 11 9.07 -4.35 -1.99
CA VAL A 11 7.75 -3.82 -1.63
C VAL A 11 6.77 -4.94 -1.24
N LEU A 12 6.75 -6.03 -2.02
CA LEU A 12 5.79 -7.13 -1.86
C LEU A 12 5.82 -7.80 -0.47
N PRO A 13 6.98 -8.06 0.17
CA PRO A 13 6.99 -8.66 1.51
C PRO A 13 6.26 -7.82 2.54
N THR A 14 6.46 -6.49 2.52
CA THR A 14 5.79 -5.55 3.42
C THR A 14 4.28 -5.51 3.16
N ALA A 15 3.87 -5.44 1.89
CA ALA A 15 2.46 -5.45 1.52
C ALA A 15 1.75 -6.73 2.00
N ASN A 16 2.39 -7.88 1.85
CA ASN A 16 1.84 -9.16 2.29
C ASN A 16 1.70 -9.23 3.81
N TYR A 17 2.76 -8.87 4.55
CA TYR A 17 2.76 -8.90 6.02
C TYR A 17 1.64 -8.03 6.61
N ILE A 18 1.47 -6.80 6.13
CA ILE A 18 0.43 -5.90 6.62
C ILE A 18 -0.96 -6.40 6.22
N SER A 19 -1.11 -6.94 5.00
CA SER A 19 -2.38 -7.52 4.54
C SER A 19 -2.80 -8.72 5.39
N GLU A 20 -1.87 -9.56 5.82
CA GLU A 20 -2.12 -10.67 6.75
C GLU A 20 -2.49 -10.15 8.14
N ALA A 21 -1.74 -9.18 8.67
CA ALA A 21 -2.04 -8.57 9.97
C ALA A 21 -3.44 -7.93 10.02
N LEU A 22 -3.89 -7.30 8.94
CA LEU A 22 -5.25 -6.77 8.83
C LEU A 22 -6.31 -7.88 8.81
N ARG A 23 -6.03 -8.98 8.10
CA ARG A 23 -6.95 -10.12 7.99
C ARG A 23 -7.14 -10.81 9.33
N ASP A 24 -6.07 -10.92 10.11
CA ASP A 24 -6.06 -11.56 11.43
C ASP A 24 -6.69 -10.67 12.51
N ASN A 25 -6.88 -9.38 12.24
CA ASN A 25 -7.51 -8.42 13.15
C ASN A 25 -8.80 -7.81 12.57
N PRO A 26 -9.90 -8.57 12.48
CA PRO A 26 -11.16 -8.08 11.95
C PRO A 26 -11.81 -7.00 12.83
N GLN A 27 -11.40 -6.89 14.10
CA GLN A 27 -11.88 -5.88 15.04
C GLN A 27 -11.03 -4.60 15.04
N ALA A 28 -10.04 -4.48 14.14
CA ALA A 28 -9.35 -3.23 13.92
C ALA A 28 -10.34 -2.12 13.57
N ASP A 29 -10.04 -0.91 14.05
CA ASP A 29 -10.81 0.28 13.74
C ASP A 29 -11.07 0.40 12.23
N SER A 30 -12.32 0.70 11.86
CA SER A 30 -12.75 0.69 10.46
C SER A 30 -12.04 1.73 9.62
N ASP A 31 -11.72 2.89 10.20
CA ASP A 31 -11.11 4.01 9.49
C ASP A 31 -9.61 3.74 9.29
N VAL A 32 -8.95 3.21 10.30
CA VAL A 32 -7.55 2.73 10.20
C VAL A 32 -7.47 1.59 9.18
N ARG A 33 -8.38 0.62 9.24
CA ARG A 33 -8.39 -0.51 8.32
C ARG A 33 -8.60 -0.07 6.88
N ALA A 34 -9.56 0.84 6.63
CA ALA A 34 -9.79 1.40 5.30
C ALA A 34 -8.57 2.17 4.78
N ALA A 35 -7.92 3.00 5.61
CA ALA A 35 -6.72 3.73 5.23
C ALA A 35 -5.54 2.80 4.91
N ILE A 36 -5.34 1.73 5.69
CA ILE A 36 -4.29 0.74 5.41
C ILE A 36 -4.61 -0.05 4.14
N THR A 37 -5.87 -0.41 3.89
CA THR A 37 -6.27 -1.05 2.63
C THR A 37 -5.96 -0.17 1.42
N GLU A 38 -6.29 1.12 1.47
CA GLU A 38 -5.99 2.09 0.42
C GLU A 38 -4.47 2.22 0.16
N SER A 39 -3.68 2.35 1.23
CA SER A 39 -2.20 2.37 1.14
C SER A 39 -1.66 1.07 0.53
N LEU A 40 -2.19 -0.10 0.91
CA LEU A 40 -1.77 -1.39 0.36
C LEU A 40 -2.10 -1.55 -1.13
N ASP A 41 -3.24 -1.03 -1.58
CA ASP A 41 -3.61 -1.10 -3.00
C ASP A 41 -2.67 -0.21 -3.84
N LEU A 42 -2.38 1.01 -3.37
CA LEU A 42 -1.39 1.89 -4.02
C LEU A 42 0.04 1.31 -3.98
N LEU A 43 0.36 0.54 -2.94
CA LEU A 43 1.64 -0.14 -2.83
C LEU A 43 1.76 -1.30 -3.83
N ARG A 44 0.67 -2.03 -4.09
CA ARG A 44 0.62 -3.06 -5.15
C ARG A 44 0.66 -2.45 -6.54
N ASP A 45 -0.01 -1.32 -6.73
CA ASP A 45 0.05 -0.57 -7.98
C ASP A 45 1.48 -0.09 -8.27
N HIS A 46 2.19 0.37 -7.23
CA HIS A 46 3.61 0.74 -7.35
C HIS A 46 4.46 -0.44 -7.87
N VAL A 47 4.22 -1.66 -7.35
CA VAL A 47 4.90 -2.88 -7.83
C VAL A 47 4.66 -3.11 -9.32
N ALA A 48 3.42 -2.93 -9.80
CA ALA A 48 3.10 -3.08 -11.21
C ALA A 48 3.84 -2.04 -12.09
N VAL A 49 3.95 -0.80 -11.61
CA VAL A 49 4.69 0.27 -12.30
C VAL A 49 6.19 0.00 -12.35
N ILE A 50 6.83 -0.32 -11.22
CA ILE A 50 8.30 -0.50 -11.16
C ILE A 50 8.79 -1.81 -11.77
N SER A 51 7.94 -2.84 -11.82
CA SER A 51 8.28 -4.11 -12.47
C SER A 51 8.29 -4.00 -14.01
N GLY A 52 7.77 -2.91 -14.58
CA GLY A 52 7.60 -2.76 -16.03
C GLY A 52 6.68 -3.83 -16.61
N ALA A 53 5.78 -4.38 -15.80
CA ALA A 53 4.85 -5.41 -16.22
C ALA A 53 4.06 -4.89 -17.44
N ARG A 54 3.91 -5.76 -18.46
CA ARG A 54 3.04 -5.44 -19.59
C ARG A 54 1.61 -5.78 -19.23
N ALA A 55 0.69 -4.89 -19.61
CA ALA A 55 -0.72 -5.24 -19.60
C ALA A 55 -0.95 -6.33 -20.65
N GLU A 56 -1.20 -7.57 -20.21
CA GLU A 56 -1.45 -8.72 -21.08
C GLU A 56 -2.70 -9.47 -20.62
N GLY A 57 -3.64 -9.69 -21.55
CA GLY A 57 -4.90 -10.37 -21.27
C GLY A 57 -5.72 -9.67 -20.19
N ALA A 58 -6.02 -10.38 -19.10
CA ALA A 58 -6.76 -9.86 -17.95
C ALA A 58 -5.89 -9.03 -16.98
N ILE A 59 -4.56 -9.01 -17.17
CA ILE A 59 -3.64 -8.23 -16.33
C ILE A 59 -3.64 -6.79 -16.85
N GLN A 60 -4.17 -5.89 -16.04
CA GLN A 60 -4.17 -4.45 -16.32
C GLN A 60 -3.12 -3.77 -15.43
N ILE A 61 -2.30 -2.90 -16.00
CA ILE A 61 -1.43 -2.02 -15.22
C ILE A 61 -2.27 -0.84 -14.76
N PRO A 62 -2.26 -0.50 -13.46
CA PRO A 62 -2.94 0.68 -12.95
C PRO A 62 -2.44 1.94 -13.67
N SER A 63 -3.33 2.66 -14.33
CA SER A 63 -2.99 3.87 -15.09
C SER A 63 -3.00 5.16 -14.25
N GLY A 64 -3.51 5.08 -13.02
CA GLY A 64 -3.69 6.22 -12.13
C GLY A 64 -2.68 6.32 -10.97
N TRP A 65 -1.71 5.41 -10.90
CA TRP A 65 -0.75 5.42 -9.81
C TRP A 65 0.16 6.66 -9.88
N THR A 66 0.32 7.34 -8.75
CA THR A 66 1.29 8.43 -8.58
C THR A 66 1.96 8.33 -7.22
N ALA A 67 3.22 8.76 -7.13
CA ALA A 67 3.94 8.82 -5.85
C ALA A 67 3.24 9.74 -4.85
N ASP A 68 2.65 10.85 -5.31
CA ASP A 68 1.94 11.80 -4.46
C ASP A 68 0.71 11.15 -3.81
N ALA A 69 -0.12 10.44 -4.58
CA ALA A 69 -1.28 9.72 -4.04
C ALA A 69 -0.88 8.64 -3.03
N ALA A 70 0.20 7.91 -3.30
CA ALA A 70 0.72 6.90 -2.37
C ALA A 70 1.22 7.54 -1.06
N ASN A 71 1.95 8.65 -1.15
CA ASN A 71 2.43 9.39 0.01
C ASN A 71 1.28 9.95 0.86
N ASP A 72 0.24 10.47 0.21
CA ASP A 72 -0.96 10.99 0.89
C ASP A 72 -1.70 9.88 1.65
N ALA A 73 -1.82 8.68 1.05
CA ALA A 73 -2.42 7.52 1.70
C ALA A 73 -1.60 7.05 2.92
N ASP A 74 -0.27 6.97 2.79
CA ASP A 74 0.62 6.62 3.90
C ASP A 74 0.56 7.66 5.04
N GLN A 75 0.50 8.95 4.68
CA GLN A 75 0.38 10.04 5.65
C GLN A 75 -0.95 9.99 6.40
N LYS A 76 -2.04 9.61 5.72
CA LYS A 76 -3.36 9.38 6.35
C LYS A 76 -3.31 8.24 7.37
N VAL A 77 -2.68 7.11 7.03
CA VAL A 77 -2.46 6.00 7.98
C VAL A 77 -1.66 6.48 9.20
N TRP A 78 -0.56 7.21 8.98
CA TRP A 78 0.25 7.74 10.07
C TRP A 78 -0.55 8.65 11.00
N ASN A 79 -1.33 9.58 10.45
CA ASN A 79 -2.13 10.53 11.22
C ASN A 79 -3.18 9.83 12.08
N LEU A 80 -3.89 8.84 11.51
CA LEU A 80 -4.86 8.03 12.24
C LEU A 80 -4.20 7.24 13.36
N CYS A 81 -3.12 6.50 13.06
CA CYS A 81 -2.39 5.72 14.06
C CYS A 81 -1.78 6.58 15.18
N LYS A 82 -1.34 7.81 14.86
CA LYS A 82 -0.83 8.76 15.85
C LYS A 82 -1.91 9.23 16.82
N ALA A 83 -3.13 9.42 16.34
CA ALA A 83 -4.26 9.83 17.19
C ALA A 83 -4.62 8.79 18.25
N TYR A 84 -4.34 7.50 18.05
CA TYR A 84 -4.50 6.46 19.08
C TYR A 84 -3.46 6.52 20.21
N ARG A 85 -2.36 7.26 20.01
CA ARG A 85 -1.29 7.40 21.02
C ARG A 85 -1.43 8.66 21.89
N SER A 86 -2.45 9.49 21.66
CA SER A 86 -2.76 10.70 22.44
C SER A 86 -3.96 10.48 23.34
#